data_AF-A0A8D8CRP3-F1
#
_entry.id   AF-A0A8D8CRP3-F1
#
_cell.length_a   1.000
_cell.length_b   1.000
_cell.length_c   1.000
_cell.angle_alpha   90.00
_cell.angle_beta   90.00
_cell.angle_gamma   90.00
#
_symmetry.space_group_name_H-M   'P 1'
#
loop_
_entity.id
_entity.type
_entity.pdbx_description
1 polymer ?
#
loop_
_entity_poly.entity_id
_entity_poly.type
_entity_poly.pdbx_seq_one_letter_code
_entity_poly.pdbx_strand_id
1 'polypeptide(L)'
;MFAKFKELKTKEEQATSEELAEHANKVMTTLDEGIRGLDDLDTFFEFIHQVGASHRRIPGFKQEYFWRIEEPFLSAVENTLGDRYTQNVEGIYKLTIKFIIETLVTGFESSANNNDDVNNANLGTRSSTTTAATAKATASGSEDKKTS
;
A
#
# COMPACT_ATOMS: atom_id res chain seq x y z
N MET A 1 1.53 -0.94 -14.55
CA MET A 1 0.22 -1.63 -14.68
C MET A 1 -0.45 -1.46 -16.03
N PHE A 2 0.04 -0.64 -16.98
CA PHE A 2 -0.50 -0.72 -18.34
C PHE A 2 0.60 -0.50 -19.36
N ALA A 3 1.35 -1.56 -19.68
CA ALA A 3 2.48 -1.44 -20.60
C ALA A 3 1.99 -1.26 -22.05
N LYS A 4 0.89 -1.96 -22.42
CA LYS A 4 0.33 -1.96 -23.78
C LYS A 4 -0.69 -0.84 -23.99
N PHE A 5 -1.37 -0.41 -22.93
CA PHE A 5 -2.37 0.68 -23.01
C PHE A 5 -1.78 2.05 -23.36
N LYS A 6 -0.52 2.33 -22.98
CA LYS A 6 0.12 3.63 -23.27
C LYS A 6 0.21 3.95 -24.77
N GLU A 7 0.10 2.93 -25.61
CA GLU A 7 0.18 3.04 -27.06
C GLU A 7 -1.19 3.30 -27.72
N LEU A 8 -2.29 3.08 -26.97
CA LEU A 8 -3.67 3.26 -27.46
C LEU A 8 -4.08 4.73 -27.31
N LYS A 9 -4.28 5.42 -28.43
CA LYS A 9 -4.49 6.88 -28.45
C LYS A 9 -5.95 7.28 -28.64
N THR A 10 -6.78 6.38 -29.17
CA THR A 10 -8.20 6.64 -29.42
C THR A 10 -9.09 6.01 -28.34
N LYS A 11 -10.29 6.56 -28.14
CA LYS A 11 -11.24 6.03 -27.15
C LYS A 11 -11.71 4.62 -27.55
N GLU A 12 -11.83 4.37 -28.85
CA GLU A 12 -12.26 3.10 -29.42
C GLU A 12 -11.24 1.99 -29.19
N GLU A 13 -9.96 2.29 -29.35
CA GLU A 13 -8.86 1.37 -29.02
C GLU A 13 -8.80 1.08 -27.52
N GLN A 14 -8.97 2.10 -26.69
CA GLN A 14 -8.97 1.94 -25.23
C GLN A 14 -10.16 1.10 -24.77
N ALA A 15 -11.35 1.30 -25.35
CA ALA A 15 -12.57 0.56 -25.00
C ALA A 15 -12.50 -0.94 -25.35
N THR A 16 -11.66 -1.32 -26.32
CA THR A 16 -11.44 -2.72 -26.71
C THR A 16 -10.23 -3.35 -26.03
N SER A 17 -9.54 -2.62 -25.15
CA SER A 17 -8.39 -3.12 -24.41
C SER A 17 -8.80 -4.13 -23.34
N GLU A 18 -8.35 -5.37 -23.49
CA GLU A 18 -8.55 -6.43 -22.50
C GLU A 18 -7.92 -6.08 -21.14
N GLU A 19 -6.71 -5.53 -21.13
CA GLU A 19 -6.00 -5.11 -19.90
C GLU A 19 -6.79 -4.02 -19.14
N LEU A 20 -7.38 -3.06 -19.88
CA LEU A 20 -8.24 -2.04 -19.27
C LEU A 20 -9.54 -2.65 -18.75
N ALA A 21 -10.18 -3.52 -19.54
CA ALA A 21 -11.43 -4.17 -19.16
C ALA A 21 -11.27 -5.04 -17.90
N GLU A 22 -10.20 -5.82 -17.80
CA GLU A 22 -9.89 -6.61 -16.60
C GLU A 22 -9.67 -5.73 -15.37
N HIS A 23 -8.95 -4.61 -15.52
CA HIS A 23 -8.75 -3.70 -14.41
C HIS A 23 -10.05 -2.99 -14.01
N ALA A 24 -10.85 -2.55 -14.98
CA ALA A 24 -12.16 -1.95 -14.74
C ALA A 24 -13.08 -2.91 -13.96
N ASN A 25 -13.07 -4.21 -14.31
CA ASN A 25 -13.80 -5.22 -13.54
C ASN A 25 -13.30 -5.30 -12.10
N LYS A 26 -11.99 -5.36 -11.86
CA LYS A 26 -11.42 -5.40 -10.49
C LYS A 26 -11.79 -4.16 -9.68
N VAL A 27 -11.79 -2.99 -10.31
CA VAL A 27 -12.21 -1.72 -9.68
C VAL A 27 -13.67 -1.80 -9.29
N MET A 28 -14.57 -2.21 -10.21
CA MET A 28 -16.00 -2.31 -9.90
C MET A 28 -16.30 -3.37 -8.84
N THR A 29 -15.60 -4.51 -8.84
CA THR A 29 -15.69 -5.50 -7.77
C THR A 29 -15.25 -4.91 -6.43
N THR A 30 -14.14 -4.16 -6.41
CA THR A 30 -13.67 -3.50 -5.18
C THR A 30 -14.69 -2.51 -4.64
N LEU A 31 -15.32 -1.72 -5.52
CA LEU A 31 -16.37 -0.78 -5.12
C LEU A 31 -17.63 -1.50 -4.63
N ASP A 32 -18.05 -2.60 -5.27
CA ASP A 32 -19.20 -3.41 -4.84
C ASP A 32 -18.95 -4.05 -3.47
N GLU A 33 -17.78 -4.67 -3.27
CA GLU A 33 -17.38 -5.23 -1.98
C GLU A 33 -17.25 -4.15 -0.91
N GLY A 34 -16.70 -2.99 -1.28
CA GLY A 34 -16.63 -1.82 -0.40
C GLY A 34 -18.02 -1.34 0.04
N ILE A 35 -18.98 -1.24 -0.87
CA ILE A 35 -20.36 -0.81 -0.54
C ILE A 35 -21.07 -1.87 0.31
N ARG A 36 -20.91 -3.16 -0.01
CA ARG A 36 -21.50 -4.27 0.77
C ARG A 36 -20.90 -4.39 2.16
N GLY A 37 -19.61 -4.07 2.30
CA GLY A 37 -18.90 -4.08 3.56
C GLY A 37 -19.23 -2.90 4.48
N LEU A 38 -20.03 -1.91 4.06
CA LEU A 38 -20.36 -0.77 4.94
C LEU A 38 -21.16 -1.18 6.20
N ASP A 39 -21.81 -2.35 6.19
CA ASP A 39 -22.47 -2.92 7.37
C ASP A 39 -21.49 -3.62 8.34
N ASP A 40 -20.28 -3.98 7.87
CA ASP A 40 -19.19 -4.56 8.66
C ASP A 40 -17.87 -3.83 8.33
N LEU A 41 -17.64 -2.75 9.06
CA LEU A 41 -16.51 -1.86 8.81
C LEU A 41 -15.15 -2.53 8.99
N ASP A 42 -15.03 -3.58 9.82
CA ASP A 42 -13.76 -4.27 10.02
C ASP A 42 -13.35 -5.02 8.75
N THR A 43 -14.29 -5.80 8.19
CA THR A 43 -14.11 -6.51 6.91
C THR A 43 -13.85 -5.52 5.76
N PHE A 44 -14.58 -4.40 5.75
CA PHE A 44 -14.36 -3.33 4.77
C PHE A 44 -12.93 -2.78 4.83
N PHE A 45 -12.45 -2.42 6.02
CA PHE A 45 -11.12 -1.84 6.18
C PHE A 45 -10.03 -2.85 5.81
N GLU A 46 -10.15 -4.11 6.22
CA GLU A 46 -9.18 -5.15 5.86
C GLU A 46 -9.04 -5.28 4.34
N PHE A 47 -10.17 -5.44 3.65
CA PHE A 47 -10.19 -5.63 2.21
C PHE A 47 -9.67 -4.39 1.45
N ILE A 48 -10.22 -3.20 1.73
CA ILE A 48 -9.85 -1.99 1.00
C ILE A 48 -8.39 -1.58 1.29
N HIS A 49 -7.89 -1.77 2.52
CA HIS A 49 -6.47 -1.55 2.81
C HIS A 49 -5.57 -2.48 2.00
N GLN A 50 -5.94 -3.76 1.86
CA GLN A 50 -5.18 -4.72 1.06
C GLN A 50 -5.13 -4.30 -0.42
N VAL A 51 -6.25 -3.82 -0.98
CA VAL A 51 -6.31 -3.30 -2.35
C VAL A 51 -5.42 -2.06 -2.48
N GLY A 52 -5.50 -1.11 -1.54
CA GLY A 52 -4.63 0.07 -1.50
C GLY A 52 -3.15 -0.31 -1.49
N ALA A 53 -2.76 -1.22 -0.58
CA ALA A 53 -1.39 -1.72 -0.48
C ALA A 53 -0.91 -2.41 -1.75
N SER A 54 -1.79 -3.11 -2.49
CA SER A 54 -1.42 -3.80 -3.72
C SER A 54 -0.89 -2.87 -4.81
N HIS A 55 -1.34 -1.61 -4.83
CA HIS A 55 -0.91 -0.60 -5.81
C HIS A 55 0.55 -0.17 -5.61
N ARG A 56 1.18 -0.46 -4.47
CA ARG A 56 2.63 -0.25 -4.25
C ARG A 56 3.49 -1.09 -5.19
N ARG A 57 2.99 -2.23 -5.64
CA ARG A 57 3.69 -3.11 -6.57
C ARG A 57 3.76 -2.53 -7.99
N ILE A 58 3.08 -1.41 -8.25
CA ILE A 58 3.02 -0.75 -9.54
C ILE A 58 4.11 0.33 -9.59
N PRO A 59 5.16 0.19 -10.43
CA PRO A 59 6.23 1.18 -10.50
C PRO A 59 5.71 2.55 -10.91
N GLY A 60 6.08 3.57 -10.12
CA GLY A 60 5.72 4.97 -10.38
C GLY A 60 4.26 5.32 -10.08
N PHE A 61 3.48 4.42 -9.48
CA PHE A 61 2.14 4.74 -9.02
C PHE A 61 2.20 5.77 -7.89
N LYS A 62 1.31 6.77 -7.95
CA LYS A 62 1.19 7.81 -6.93
C LYS A 62 -0.22 7.83 -6.38
N GLN A 63 -0.35 8.12 -5.10
CA GLN A 63 -1.64 8.09 -4.42
C GLN A 63 -2.68 9.05 -5.03
N GLU A 64 -2.24 10.16 -5.62
CA GLU A 64 -3.12 11.13 -6.27
C GLU A 64 -3.84 10.53 -7.48
N TYR A 65 -3.40 9.38 -7.98
CA TYR A 65 -4.08 8.66 -9.05
C TYR A 65 -5.38 7.99 -8.58
N PHE A 66 -5.52 7.63 -7.31
CA PHE A 66 -6.79 7.10 -6.80
C PHE A 66 -7.93 8.11 -6.94
N TRP A 67 -7.66 9.39 -6.69
CA TRP A 67 -8.64 10.47 -6.79
C TRP A 67 -9.13 10.73 -8.22
N ARG A 68 -8.46 10.19 -9.25
CA ARG A 68 -8.87 10.36 -10.65
C ARG A 68 -10.17 9.64 -10.99
N ILE A 69 -10.63 8.71 -10.16
CA ILE A 69 -11.85 7.96 -10.41
C ILE A 69 -13.12 8.64 -9.87
N GLU A 70 -12.99 9.59 -8.93
CA GLU A 70 -14.13 10.16 -8.20
C GLU A 70 -15.17 10.79 -9.14
N GLU A 71 -14.75 11.72 -9.99
CA GLU A 71 -15.65 12.42 -10.91
C GLU A 71 -16.22 11.51 -12.01
N PRO A 72 -15.42 10.65 -12.69
CA PRO A 72 -15.97 9.66 -13.61
C PRO A 72 -16.97 8.70 -12.97
N PHE A 73 -16.74 8.28 -11.72
CA PHE A 73 -17.68 7.42 -10.99
C PHE A 73 -19.00 8.14 -10.72
N LEU A 74 -18.95 9.37 -10.18
CA LEU A 74 -20.16 10.15 -9.89
C LEU A 74 -20.95 10.45 -11.17
N SER A 75 -20.27 10.82 -12.25
CA SER A 75 -20.90 11.03 -13.55
C SER A 75 -21.56 9.74 -14.09
N ALA A 76 -20.91 8.59 -13.92
CA ALA A 76 -21.50 7.31 -14.32
C ALA A 76 -22.75 6.97 -13.51
N VAL A 77 -22.75 7.23 -12.20
CA VAL A 77 -23.91 7.02 -11.31
C VAL A 77 -25.07 7.93 -11.69
N GLU A 78 -24.81 9.23 -11.90
CA GLU A 78 -25.82 10.20 -12.32
C GLU A 78 -26.49 9.76 -13.63
N ASN A 79 -25.68 9.45 -14.65
CA ASN A 79 -26.17 8.98 -15.95
C ASN A 79 -26.96 7.66 -15.85
N THR A 80 -26.55 6.75 -14.97
CA THR A 80 -27.20 5.44 -14.77
C THR A 80 -28.55 5.58 -14.05
N LEU A 81 -28.66 6.51 -13.11
CA LEU A 81 -29.86 6.70 -12.31
C LEU A 81 -30.87 7.64 -12.96
N GLY A 82 -30.42 8.56 -13.82
CA GLY A 82 -31.26 9.53 -14.54
C GLY A 82 -32.12 10.31 -13.55
N ASP A 83 -33.44 10.32 -13.77
CA ASP A 83 -34.40 11.04 -12.91
C ASP A 83 -34.42 10.58 -11.44
N ARG A 84 -33.83 9.42 -11.13
CA ARG A 84 -33.69 8.94 -9.74
C ARG A 84 -32.48 9.55 -9.02
N TYR A 85 -31.60 10.24 -9.72
CA TYR A 85 -30.47 10.95 -9.15
C TYR A 85 -30.90 12.27 -8.52
N THR A 86 -31.46 12.15 -7.31
CA THR A 86 -31.86 13.31 -6.50
C THR A 86 -30.67 13.89 -5.73
N GLN A 87 -30.80 15.11 -5.20
CA GLN A 87 -29.76 15.74 -4.35
C GLN A 87 -29.36 14.86 -3.16
N ASN A 88 -30.31 14.13 -2.57
CA ASN A 88 -30.01 13.20 -1.47
C ASN A 88 -29.14 12.03 -1.96
N VAL A 89 -29.47 11.47 -3.12
CA VAL A 89 -28.73 10.37 -3.73
C VAL A 89 -27.32 10.83 -4.12
N GLU A 90 -27.19 12.02 -4.72
CA GLU A 90 -25.90 12.66 -5.00
C GLU A 90 -25.04 12.78 -3.73
N GLY A 91 -25.61 13.26 -2.63
CA GLY A 91 -24.92 13.38 -1.35
C GLY A 91 -24.39 12.04 -0.82
N ILE A 92 -25.20 10.98 -0.91
CA ILE A 92 -24.82 9.63 -0.50
C ILE A 92 -23.64 9.12 -1.34
N TYR A 93 -23.74 9.17 -2.66
CA TYR A 93 -22.68 8.65 -3.53
C TYR A 93 -21.37 9.43 -3.40
N LYS A 94 -21.43 10.76 -3.23
CA LYS A 94 -20.24 11.58 -2.94
C LYS A 94 -19.54 11.16 -1.65
N LEU A 95 -20.32 10.94 -0.59
CA LEU A 95 -19.75 10.49 0.69
C LEU A 95 -19.13 9.10 0.56
N THR A 96 -19.85 8.16 -0.06
CA THR A 96 -19.42 6.77 -0.21
C THR A 96 -18.13 6.66 -1.02
N ILE A 97 -18.06 7.28 -2.21
CA ILE A 97 -16.87 7.17 -3.05
C ILE A 97 -15.65 7.81 -2.39
N LYS A 98 -15.84 8.96 -1.75
CA LYS A 98 -14.78 9.64 -1.00
C LYS A 98 -14.24 8.75 0.11
N PHE A 99 -15.13 8.15 0.90
CA PHE A 99 -14.73 7.25 1.99
C PHE A 99 -13.92 6.04 1.49
N ILE A 100 -14.34 5.43 0.39
CA ILE A 100 -13.60 4.31 -0.22
C ILE A 100 -12.21 4.76 -0.71
N ILE A 101 -12.12 5.91 -1.39
CA ILE A 101 -10.84 6.44 -1.89
C ILE A 101 -9.89 6.79 -0.74
N GLU A 102 -10.38 7.45 0.31
CA GLU A 102 -9.57 7.77 1.50
C GLU A 102 -9.04 6.50 2.19
N THR A 103 -9.86 5.45 2.23
CA THR A 103 -9.46 4.15 2.78
C THR A 103 -8.40 3.46 1.89
N LEU A 104 -8.54 3.51 0.56
CA LEU A 104 -7.52 3.01 -0.38
C LEU A 104 -6.18 3.73 -0.19
N VAL A 105 -6.22 5.07 -0.07
CA VAL A 105 -5.04 5.89 0.17
C VAL A 105 -4.38 5.50 1.49
N THR A 106 -5.17 5.33 2.56
CA THR A 106 -4.66 4.88 3.86
C THR A 106 -3.95 3.54 3.75
N GLY A 107 -4.54 2.54 3.10
CA GLY A 107 -3.90 1.24 2.86
C GLY A 107 -2.60 1.33 2.04
N PHE A 108 -2.60 2.21 1.04
CA PHE A 108 -1.40 2.50 0.24
C PHE A 108 -0.29 3.17 1.07
N GLU A 109 -0.63 4.08 1.98
CA GLU A 109 0.35 4.77 2.84
C GLU A 109 0.86 3.89 3.99
N SER A 110 -0.01 3.17 4.70
CA SER A 110 0.39 2.31 5.82
C SER A 110 1.33 1.17 5.38
N SER A 111 1.18 0.69 4.14
CA SER A 111 2.10 -0.30 3.57
C SER A 111 3.47 0.27 3.18
N ALA A 112 3.66 1.59 3.06
CA ALA A 112 5.00 2.17 2.97
C ALA A 112 5.75 2.04 4.29
N ASN A 113 5.12 2.50 5.37
CA ASN A 113 5.75 2.60 6.68
C ASN A 113 6.16 1.23 7.23
N ASN A 114 5.37 0.18 6.95
CA ASN A 114 5.70 -1.19 7.33
C ASN A 114 6.90 -1.78 6.57
N ASN A 115 7.24 -1.27 5.38
CA ASN A 115 8.43 -1.72 4.63
C ASN A 115 9.72 -1.02 5.07
N ASP A 116 9.62 0.15 5.72
CA ASP A 116 10.76 0.86 6.29
C ASP A 116 11.19 0.25 7.64
N ASP A 117 10.24 -0.27 8.43
CA ASP A 117 10.53 -0.93 9.71
C ASP A 117 11.20 -2.30 9.56
N VAL A 118 10.84 -3.10 8.55
CA VAL A 118 11.44 -4.42 8.30
C VAL A 118 12.90 -4.32 7.83
N ASN A 119 13.27 -3.24 7.13
CA ASN A 119 14.65 -3.02 6.67
C ASN A 119 15.58 -2.52 7.79
N ASN A 120 15.04 -1.89 8.84
CA ASN A 120 15.83 -1.43 9.99
C ASN A 120 16.13 -2.57 10.99
N ALA A 121 15.24 -3.55 11.14
CA ALA A 121 15.43 -4.69 12.03
C ALA A 121 16.58 -5.64 11.59
N ASN A 122 17.01 -5.59 10.32
CA ASN A 122 18.06 -6.46 9.78
C ASN A 122 19.48 -5.85 9.81
N LEU A 123 19.66 -4.62 10.30
CA LEU A 123 21.00 -4.03 10.51
C LEU A 123 21.52 -4.17 11.96
N GLY A 124 20.70 -4.66 12.90
CA GLY A 124 21.05 -4.73 14.33
C GLY A 124 21.84 -5.95 14.80
N THR A 125 21.98 -7.01 14.00
CA THR A 125 22.42 -8.33 14.52
C THR A 125 23.75 -8.83 13.93
N ARG A 126 24.62 -7.97 13.41
CA ARG A 126 25.89 -8.42 12.79
C ARG A 126 27.17 -7.67 13.16
N SER A 127 27.21 -7.01 14.31
CA SER A 127 28.45 -6.38 14.81
C SER A 127 28.77 -6.76 16.25
N SER A 128 29.17 -8.00 16.48
CA SER A 128 29.94 -8.39 17.68
C SER A 128 30.56 -9.77 17.54
N THR A 129 31.61 -9.88 16.73
CA THR A 129 32.66 -10.90 16.95
C THR A 129 33.91 -10.48 16.18
N THR A 130 35.09 -10.68 16.80
CA THR A 130 36.46 -10.29 16.38
C THR A 130 36.81 -8.89 16.91
N THR A 131 37.68 -8.65 17.89
CA THR A 131 38.99 -9.27 18.20
C THR A 131 39.48 -8.72 19.55
N ALA A 132 39.97 -9.57 20.45
CA ALA A 132 41.04 -9.22 21.41
C ALA A 132 41.57 -10.49 22.10
N ALA A 133 42.36 -11.28 21.37
CA ALA A 133 43.34 -12.15 21.99
C ALA A 133 44.61 -11.32 22.22
N THR A 134 45.12 -11.30 23.46
CA THR A 134 46.55 -11.36 23.86
C THR A 134 46.73 -10.65 25.21
N ALA A 135 46.94 -11.44 26.28
CA ALA A 135 47.93 -11.18 27.33
C ALA A 135 47.73 -12.15 28.50
N LYS A 136 48.50 -13.25 28.54
CA LYS A 136 49.18 -13.71 29.77
C LYS A 136 50.17 -14.83 29.44
N ALA A 137 51.43 -14.46 29.22
CA ALA A 137 52.56 -15.38 29.33
C ALA A 137 53.13 -15.26 30.75
N THR A 138 53.38 -16.43 31.33
CA THR A 138 53.86 -16.70 32.67
C THR A 138 55.38 -16.58 32.80
N ALA A 139 55.81 -16.34 34.05
CA ALA A 139 57.07 -16.75 34.67
C ALA A 139 58.35 -15.92 34.41
N SER A 140 58.78 -15.22 35.47
CA SER A 140 60.16 -15.31 35.97
C SER A 140 60.15 -14.90 37.44
N GLY A 141 60.31 -15.89 38.33
CA GLY A 141 60.63 -15.67 39.72
C GLY A 141 62.15 -15.72 39.88
N SER A 142 62.69 -14.74 40.59
CA SER A 142 64.03 -14.80 41.16
C SER A 142 63.96 -14.19 42.56
N GLU A 143 64.21 -15.08 43.52
CA GLU A 143 64.97 -14.89 44.76
C GLU A 143 64.99 -13.49 45.40
N ASP A 144 64.46 -13.40 46.63
CA ASP A 144 65.27 -12.87 47.72
C ASP A 144 64.83 -13.46 49.07
N LYS A 145 65.82 -14.09 49.71
CA LYS A 145 65.80 -14.70 51.04
C LYS A 145 66.74 -13.86 51.90
N LYS A 146 66.46 -13.83 53.22
CA LYS A 146 67.36 -13.40 54.33
C LYS A 146 67.25 -11.88 54.58
N THR A 147 67.12 -11.29 55.77
CA THR A 147 67.21 -11.54 57.23
C THR A 147 67.00 -10.14 57.84
N SER A 148 66.67 -9.86 59.09
CA SER A 148 66.48 -10.51 60.39
C SER A 148 65.75 -9.47 61.25
#